data_AF-A0A8B8CRK4-F1
#
_entry.id   AF-A0A8B8CRK4-F1
#
_cell.length_a   1.000
_cell.length_b   1.000
_cell.length_c   1.000
_cell.angle_alpha   90.00
_cell.angle_beta   90.00
_cell.angle_gamma   90.00
#
_symmetry.space_group_name_H-M   'P 1'
#
loop_
_entity.id
_entity.type
_entity.pdbx_description
1 polymer ?
#
loop_
_entity_poly.entity_id
_entity_poly.type
_entity_poly.pdbx_seq_one_letter_code
_entity_poly.pdbx_strand_id
1 'polypeptide(L)'
;MFPLCMELFAFFLVFSILGVSATDPAFALCNGQKGFIHCGEGTKIKILSANYGRTDGDICPGGNTATRNCRSKTALNRVKWNCNGYRICHLHASNHLFGNPCVNVSKYLEVKYRCVKKSDGDLIGKQIVAFNAYINKHLTLHRNTPVNVVYDAVYYNYGNAYNTHSGFFTAPSGGLYVFTWTSLVTARTIYNAQIMVNGQGKGLGNCDNLANPGFENCANTVPLLLKTGDKVNIQTTHANFLYMHWSSFKGWKVQ
;
A
#
# COMPACT_ATOMS: atom_id res chain seq x y z
N MET A 1 52.56 15.93 -55.76
CA MET A 1 52.53 14.69 -56.54
C MET A 1 52.28 13.53 -55.56
N PHE A 2 51.09 12.95 -55.60
CA PHE A 2 50.67 11.70 -54.92
C PHE A 2 51.53 10.50 -55.38
N PRO A 3 51.63 9.33 -54.68
CA PRO A 3 50.52 8.47 -54.19
C PRO A 3 50.71 7.89 -52.75
N LEU A 4 49.67 7.67 -51.92
CA LEU A 4 48.68 6.56 -51.83
C LEU A 4 49.27 5.16 -51.54
N CYS A 5 49.10 4.67 -50.29
CA CYS A 5 48.79 3.26 -50.00
C CYS A 5 48.16 3.13 -48.60
N MET A 6 47.13 2.29 -48.52
CA MET A 6 46.07 2.20 -47.53
C MET A 6 45.96 0.72 -47.16
N GLU A 7 46.14 0.34 -45.89
CA GLU A 7 45.80 -1.01 -45.40
C GLU A 7 45.19 -0.89 -44.00
N LEU A 8 43.89 -1.19 -43.90
CA LEU A 8 43.13 -1.36 -42.67
C LEU A 8 43.37 -2.78 -42.11
N PHE A 9 43.78 -2.90 -40.84
CA PHE A 9 43.60 -4.15 -40.09
C PHE A 9 42.35 -4.03 -39.20
N ALA A 10 41.26 -4.64 -39.63
CA ALA A 10 40.05 -4.83 -38.82
C ALA A 10 40.20 -6.11 -37.98
N PHE A 11 40.46 -5.96 -36.68
CA PHE A 11 40.35 -7.05 -35.70
C PHE A 11 38.87 -7.29 -35.37
N PHE A 12 38.27 -8.32 -35.97
CA PHE A 12 36.95 -8.82 -35.55
C PHE A 12 37.11 -9.64 -34.26
N LEU A 13 36.85 -9.00 -33.10
CA LEU A 13 36.62 -9.73 -31.86
C LEU A 13 35.22 -10.36 -31.91
N VAL A 14 35.16 -11.67 -32.17
CA VAL A 14 33.96 -12.48 -31.97
C VAL A 14 33.78 -12.68 -30.47
N PHE A 15 33.12 -11.73 -29.80
CA PHE A 15 32.55 -11.99 -28.48
C PHE A 15 31.32 -12.87 -28.66
N SER A 16 31.48 -14.18 -28.46
CA SER A 16 30.36 -15.08 -28.23
C SER A 16 29.67 -14.65 -26.94
N ILE A 17 28.58 -13.89 -27.08
CA ILE A 17 27.71 -13.49 -25.97
C ILE A 17 27.02 -14.76 -25.48
N LEU A 18 27.55 -15.38 -24.43
CA LEU A 18 26.79 -16.30 -23.60
C LEU A 18 25.60 -15.51 -23.05
N GLY A 19 24.42 -15.72 -23.60
CA GLY A 19 23.18 -15.10 -23.14
C GLY A 19 22.83 -15.58 -21.74
N VAL A 20 23.39 -14.93 -20.71
CA VAL A 20 22.95 -15.09 -19.33
C VAL A 20 21.62 -14.37 -19.21
N SER A 21 20.52 -15.12 -19.24
CA SER A 21 19.19 -14.59 -18.92
C SER A 21 19.22 -14.06 -17.49
N ALA A 22 19.18 -12.74 -17.31
CA ALA A 22 19.11 -12.11 -16.00
C ALA A 22 17.85 -12.60 -15.26
N THR A 23 18.02 -13.53 -14.32
CA THR A 23 16.93 -14.02 -13.49
C THR A 23 16.53 -12.91 -12.52
N ASP A 24 15.23 -12.58 -12.46
CA ASP A 24 14.80 -11.53 -11.51
C ASP A 24 15.14 -11.91 -10.07
N PRO A 25 15.64 -10.96 -9.27
CA PRO A 25 16.00 -11.23 -7.88
C PRO A 25 14.78 -11.70 -7.08
N ALA A 26 14.99 -12.76 -6.32
CA ALA A 26 14.04 -13.33 -5.38
C ALA A 26 14.72 -13.53 -4.02
N PHE A 27 13.98 -13.30 -2.94
CA PHE A 27 14.45 -13.56 -1.58
C PHE A 27 13.32 -14.10 -0.71
N ALA A 28 13.69 -14.76 0.39
CA ALA A 28 12.76 -15.27 1.37
C ALA A 28 13.05 -14.69 2.77
N LEU A 29 11.99 -14.37 3.52
CA LEU A 29 12.04 -14.00 4.93
C LEU A 29 11.29 -15.07 5.74
N CYS A 30 11.97 -15.73 6.67
CA CYS A 30 11.35 -16.69 7.57
C CYS A 30 10.35 -15.99 8.51
N ASN A 31 9.43 -16.77 9.10
CA ASN A 31 8.44 -16.23 10.02
C ASN A 31 9.08 -15.35 11.12
N GLY A 32 8.55 -14.14 11.29
CA GLY A 32 9.03 -13.13 12.24
C GLY A 32 10.17 -12.25 11.72
N GLN A 33 10.87 -12.63 10.64
CA GLN A 33 12.00 -11.87 10.10
C GLN A 33 11.55 -10.61 9.36
N LYS A 34 12.38 -9.57 9.46
CA LYS A 34 12.24 -8.30 8.75
C LYS A 34 13.32 -8.21 7.66
N GLY A 35 12.98 -7.57 6.54
CA GLY A 35 13.90 -7.33 5.44
C GLY A 35 13.49 -6.09 4.65
N PHE A 36 14.24 -5.76 3.61
CA PHE A 36 13.90 -4.65 2.74
C PHE A 36 14.34 -4.90 1.30
N ILE A 37 13.63 -4.27 0.37
CA ILE A 37 13.99 -4.17 -1.03
C ILE A 37 14.55 -2.77 -1.26
N HIS A 38 15.67 -2.67 -1.96
CA HIS A 38 16.26 -1.40 -2.36
C HIS A 38 16.56 -1.42 -3.85
N CYS A 39 16.14 -0.35 -4.53
CA CYS A 39 16.47 -0.09 -5.91
C CYS A 39 17.39 1.14 -6.02
N GLY A 40 18.29 1.12 -7.01
CA GLY A 40 19.20 2.22 -7.29
C GLY A 40 18.47 3.51 -7.69
N GLU A 41 19.19 4.63 -7.71
CA GLU A 41 18.63 5.91 -8.12
C GLU A 41 18.01 5.87 -9.52
N GLY A 42 16.93 6.62 -9.73
CA GLY A 42 16.20 6.64 -11.00
C GLY A 42 15.36 5.38 -11.30
N THR A 43 15.30 4.41 -10.38
CA THR A 43 14.51 3.19 -10.53
C THR A 43 13.48 3.00 -9.41
N LYS A 44 12.40 2.27 -9.70
CA LYS A 44 11.32 1.94 -8.76
C LYS A 44 11.12 0.43 -8.67
N ILE A 45 10.68 -0.04 -7.51
CA ILE A 45 10.37 -1.46 -7.27
C ILE A 45 9.12 -1.83 -8.06
N LYS A 46 9.19 -2.96 -8.77
CA LYS A 46 8.06 -3.66 -9.37
C LYS A 46 8.06 -5.11 -8.88
N ILE A 47 7.07 -5.45 -8.07
CA ILE A 47 6.85 -6.80 -7.55
C ILE A 47 6.25 -7.68 -8.64
N LEU A 48 6.91 -8.80 -8.90
CA LEU A 48 6.53 -9.79 -9.91
C LEU A 48 5.67 -10.89 -9.28
N SER A 49 6.11 -11.45 -8.15
CA SER A 49 5.36 -12.41 -7.36
C SER A 49 5.66 -12.25 -5.87
N ALA A 50 4.75 -12.70 -5.02
CA ALA A 50 5.00 -12.88 -3.60
C ALA A 50 4.08 -13.94 -3.02
N ASN A 51 4.61 -14.73 -2.09
CA ASN A 51 3.88 -15.77 -1.39
C ASN A 51 4.25 -15.74 0.10
N TYR A 52 3.26 -15.61 0.98
CA TYR A 52 3.44 -15.89 2.41
C TYR A 52 2.88 -17.28 2.69
N GLY A 53 3.74 -18.29 2.72
CA GLY A 53 3.32 -19.68 2.71
C GLY A 53 4.51 -20.64 2.75
N ARG A 54 4.33 -21.86 2.27
CA ARG A 54 5.41 -22.83 2.08
C ARG A 54 5.23 -23.59 0.78
N THR A 55 6.19 -23.41 -0.11
CA THR A 55 6.28 -24.09 -1.40
C THR A 55 7.55 -24.91 -1.56
N ASP A 56 8.48 -24.74 -0.63
CA ASP A 56 9.80 -25.36 -0.62
C ASP A 56 10.12 -25.86 0.80
N GLY A 57 10.80 -27.01 0.90
CA GLY A 57 11.23 -27.61 2.17
C GLY A 57 12.55 -27.04 2.68
N ASP A 58 13.41 -26.56 1.78
CA ASP A 58 14.78 -26.14 2.07
C ASP A 58 14.85 -24.67 2.48
N ILE A 59 13.86 -23.88 2.05
CA ILE A 59 13.70 -22.48 2.47
C ILE A 59 13.13 -22.44 3.90
N CYS A 60 13.87 -21.84 4.82
CA CYS A 60 13.51 -21.72 6.24
C CYS A 60 13.15 -23.10 6.87
N PRO A 61 14.13 -24.00 7.11
CA PRO A 61 13.88 -25.40 7.46
C PRO A 61 13.27 -25.62 8.87
N GLY A 62 13.12 -24.58 9.69
CA GLY A 62 12.54 -24.70 11.03
C GLY A 62 11.03 -24.93 11.04
N GLY A 63 10.57 -25.80 11.94
CA GLY A 63 9.15 -26.11 12.18
C GLY A 63 8.59 -27.21 11.28
N ASN A 64 7.28 -27.20 11.02
CA ASN A 64 6.65 -28.19 10.13
C ASN A 64 6.84 -27.82 8.65
N THR A 65 7.64 -28.60 7.94
CA THR A 65 8.01 -28.43 6.52
C THR A 65 7.37 -29.46 5.57
N ALA A 66 6.50 -30.34 6.08
CA ALA A 66 5.94 -31.45 5.30
C ALA A 66 5.05 -30.98 4.12
N THR A 67 4.48 -29.78 4.22
CA THR A 67 3.55 -29.22 3.22
C THR A 67 4.30 -28.30 2.24
N ARG A 68 4.14 -28.53 0.93
CA ARG A 68 4.74 -27.72 -0.16
C ARG A 68 3.72 -27.03 -1.09
N ASN A 69 2.44 -27.07 -0.75
CA ASN A 69 1.36 -26.45 -1.52
C ASN A 69 0.66 -25.30 -0.76
N CYS A 70 1.32 -24.76 0.27
CA CYS A 70 0.79 -23.69 1.09
C CYS A 70 1.01 -22.33 0.42
N ARG A 71 -0.06 -21.73 -0.11
CA ARG A 71 -0.01 -20.43 -0.81
C ARG A 71 -1.02 -19.44 -0.28
N SER A 72 -0.59 -18.21 0.01
CA SER A 72 -1.48 -17.12 0.37
C SER A 72 -2.11 -16.48 -0.87
N LYS A 73 -3.44 -16.36 -0.87
CA LYS A 73 -4.18 -15.66 -1.93
C LYS A 73 -3.97 -14.14 -1.92
N THR A 74 -3.56 -13.57 -0.78
CA THR A 74 -3.49 -12.12 -0.58
C THR A 74 -2.07 -11.58 -0.54
N ALA A 75 -1.05 -12.44 -0.35
CA ALA A 75 0.34 -12.02 -0.17
C ALA A 75 0.87 -11.18 -1.35
N LEU A 76 0.63 -11.60 -2.59
CA LEU A 76 1.03 -10.84 -3.77
C LEU A 76 0.52 -9.40 -3.75
N ASN A 77 -0.78 -9.22 -3.52
CA ASN A 77 -1.39 -7.90 -3.49
C ASN A 77 -0.87 -7.08 -2.33
N ARG A 78 -0.71 -7.66 -1.13
CA ARG A 78 -0.16 -6.98 0.04
C ARG A 78 1.28 -6.51 -0.20
N VAL A 79 2.15 -7.32 -0.82
CA VAL A 79 3.52 -6.91 -1.13
C VAL A 79 3.55 -5.88 -2.27
N LYS A 80 2.75 -6.07 -3.33
CA LYS A 80 2.58 -5.06 -4.40
C LYS A 80 2.14 -3.71 -3.81
N TRP A 81 1.19 -3.71 -2.88
CA TRP A 81 0.69 -2.49 -2.25
C TRP A 81 1.75 -1.77 -1.41
N ASN A 82 2.55 -2.51 -0.66
CA ASN A 82 3.58 -1.91 0.18
C ASN A 82 4.83 -1.48 -0.59
N CYS A 83 5.16 -2.12 -1.72
CA CYS A 83 6.46 -1.94 -2.36
C CYS A 83 6.43 -1.28 -3.75
N ASN A 84 5.39 -1.49 -4.56
CA ASN A 84 5.42 -0.98 -5.93
C ASN A 84 5.52 0.55 -5.97
N GLY A 85 6.41 1.05 -6.82
CA GLY A 85 6.58 2.49 -7.05
C GLY A 85 7.50 3.18 -6.02
N TYR A 86 7.85 2.52 -4.93
CA TYR A 86 8.86 2.98 -3.98
C TYR A 86 10.27 2.58 -4.43
N ARG A 87 11.28 3.29 -3.91
CA ARG A 87 12.70 2.93 -4.09
C ARG A 87 13.19 1.98 -3.00
N ILE A 88 12.66 2.14 -1.79
CA ILE A 88 12.95 1.31 -0.63
C ILE A 88 11.62 0.81 -0.07
N CYS A 89 11.49 -0.49 0.17
CA CYS A 89 10.32 -1.11 0.79
C CYS A 89 10.74 -2.00 1.95
N HIS A 90 10.22 -1.76 3.15
CA HIS A 90 10.43 -2.63 4.31
C HIS A 90 9.33 -3.68 4.39
N LEU A 91 9.72 -4.93 4.65
CA LEU A 91 8.81 -6.07 4.75
C LEU A 91 9.02 -6.81 6.06
N HIS A 92 7.93 -7.35 6.61
CA HIS A 92 7.93 -8.16 7.82
C HIS A 92 7.10 -9.42 7.60
N ALA A 93 7.74 -10.59 7.63
CA ALA A 93 7.08 -11.87 7.41
C ALA A 93 6.28 -12.29 8.64
N SER A 94 5.02 -11.84 8.76
CA SER A 94 4.18 -12.08 9.94
C SER A 94 2.73 -12.41 9.60
N ASN A 95 2.11 -13.28 10.40
CA ASN A 95 0.68 -13.57 10.34
C ASN A 95 -0.18 -12.32 10.54
N HIS A 96 0.30 -11.33 11.29
CA HIS A 96 -0.40 -10.04 11.44
C HIS A 96 -0.54 -9.34 10.09
N LEU A 97 0.52 -9.35 9.27
CA LEU A 97 0.55 -8.65 8.00
C LEU A 97 0.00 -9.47 6.83
N PHE A 98 0.03 -10.80 6.87
CA PHE A 98 -0.36 -11.65 5.72
C PHE A 98 -1.50 -12.64 6.01
N GLY A 99 -2.00 -12.69 7.25
CA GLY A 99 -2.94 -13.70 7.72
C GLY A 99 -2.27 -15.06 7.94
N ASN A 100 -3.08 -16.07 8.26
CA ASN A 100 -2.61 -17.44 8.45
C ASN A 100 -3.21 -18.36 7.36
N PRO A 101 -2.60 -18.42 6.16
CA PRO A 101 -3.14 -19.20 5.04
C PRO A 101 -3.07 -20.72 5.28
N CYS A 102 -2.20 -21.19 6.18
CA CYS A 102 -1.98 -22.61 6.44
C CYS A 102 -1.72 -22.81 7.93
N VAL A 103 -2.65 -23.50 8.59
CA VAL A 103 -2.57 -23.84 10.02
C VAL A 103 -1.51 -24.93 10.20
N ASN A 104 -0.70 -24.84 11.27
CA ASN A 104 0.34 -25.80 11.63
C ASN A 104 1.46 -26.02 10.60
N VAL A 105 1.63 -25.12 9.62
CA VAL A 105 2.74 -25.12 8.66
C VAL A 105 3.65 -23.93 8.93
N SER A 106 4.97 -24.17 8.92
CA SER A 106 5.99 -23.13 9.00
C SER A 106 5.97 -22.28 7.72
N LYS A 107 5.68 -20.98 7.82
CA LYS A 107 5.52 -20.08 6.67
C LYS A 107 6.73 -19.17 6.50
N TYR A 108 7.01 -18.79 5.26
CA TYR A 108 7.97 -17.74 4.92
C TYR A 108 7.36 -16.81 3.86
N LEU A 109 7.84 -15.57 3.82
CA LEU A 109 7.51 -14.62 2.77
C LEU A 109 8.56 -14.74 1.66
N GLU A 110 8.18 -15.26 0.51
CA GLU A 110 8.99 -15.22 -0.71
C GLU A 110 8.53 -14.05 -1.59
N VAL A 111 9.48 -13.25 -2.10
CA VAL A 111 9.19 -12.11 -2.98
C VAL A 111 10.14 -12.10 -4.16
N LYS A 112 9.58 -11.99 -5.37
CA LYS A 112 10.33 -11.76 -6.61
C LYS A 112 10.03 -10.36 -7.12
N TYR A 113 11.06 -9.60 -7.47
CA TYR A 113 10.92 -8.21 -7.87
C TYR A 113 11.89 -7.82 -8.99
N ARG A 114 11.65 -6.67 -9.60
CA ARG A 114 12.59 -6.02 -10.51
C ARG A 114 12.63 -4.53 -10.22
N CYS A 115 13.81 -3.92 -10.35
CA CYS A 115 13.94 -2.47 -10.38
C CYS A 115 13.75 -1.99 -11.82
N VAL A 116 12.75 -1.14 -12.06
CA VAL A 116 12.46 -0.60 -13.39
C VAL A 116 12.88 0.86 -13.46
N LYS A 117 13.55 1.27 -14.55
CA LYS A 117 13.84 2.68 -14.81
C LYS A 117 12.54 3.46 -14.85
N LYS A 118 12.57 4.69 -14.33
CA LYS A 118 11.54 5.69 -14.59
C LYS A 118 11.58 5.98 -16.10
N SER A 119 10.70 5.38 -16.89
CA SER A 119 10.68 5.61 -18.35
C SER A 119 10.12 7.00 -18.65
N ASP A 120 10.80 7.78 -19.50
CA ASP A 120 10.27 9.01 -20.10
C ASP A 120 9.06 8.77 -21.04
N GLY A 121 8.68 7.50 -21.25
CA GLY A 121 7.40 7.07 -21.84
C GLY A 121 6.27 6.87 -20.83
N ASP A 122 6.45 7.27 -19.56
CA ASP A 122 5.38 7.49 -18.59
C ASP A 122 4.70 8.86 -18.85
N LEU A 123 4.37 9.15 -20.12
CA LEU A 123 3.59 10.34 -20.53
C LEU A 123 2.08 10.04 -20.62
N ILE A 124 1.65 8.95 -19.99
CA ILE A 124 0.32 8.82 -19.34
C ILE A 124 0.53 8.71 -17.80
N GLY A 125 1.74 9.04 -17.33
CA GLY A 125 2.32 8.78 -16.00
C GLY A 125 2.07 9.81 -14.93
N LYS A 126 0.87 10.38 -14.89
CA LYS A 126 0.41 10.94 -13.62
C LYS A 126 0.12 9.76 -12.72
N GLN A 127 1.01 9.46 -11.78
CA GLN A 127 0.77 8.43 -10.76
C GLN A 127 -0.63 8.64 -10.21
N ILE A 128 -1.57 7.74 -10.57
CA ILE A 128 -2.95 7.85 -10.11
C ILE A 128 -2.90 7.61 -8.62
N VAL A 129 -3.22 8.65 -7.85
CA VAL A 129 -3.37 8.56 -6.41
C VAL A 129 -4.84 8.69 -6.11
N ALA A 130 -5.48 7.59 -5.78
CA ALA A 130 -6.89 7.56 -5.42
C ALA A 130 -7.19 6.33 -4.57
N PHE A 131 -7.91 6.51 -3.47
CA PHE A 131 -8.35 5.40 -2.62
C PHE A 131 -9.82 5.54 -2.26
N ASN A 132 -10.45 4.40 -1.99
CA ASN A 132 -11.80 4.31 -1.44
C ASN A 132 -11.79 3.20 -0.38
N ALA A 133 -11.67 3.63 0.88
CA ALA A 133 -11.63 2.78 2.05
C ALA A 133 -12.97 2.80 2.79
N TYR A 134 -13.30 1.70 3.45
CA TYR A 134 -14.51 1.56 4.27
C TYR A 134 -14.20 0.78 5.54
N ILE A 135 -15.06 0.91 6.55
CA ILE A 135 -14.98 0.07 7.75
C ILE A 135 -15.72 -1.24 7.52
N ASN A 136 -15.04 -2.37 7.73
CA ASN A 136 -15.57 -3.71 7.50
C ASN A 136 -16.31 -4.28 8.73
N LYS A 137 -16.24 -3.60 9.88
CA LYS A 137 -16.96 -3.90 11.12
C LYS A 137 -17.43 -2.61 11.78
N HIS A 138 -18.55 -2.68 12.50
CA HIS A 138 -19.07 -1.53 13.23
C HIS A 138 -18.05 -1.07 14.27
N LEU A 139 -17.88 0.24 14.42
CA LEU A 139 -17.08 0.80 15.50
C LEU A 139 -18.00 1.17 16.65
N THR A 140 -17.65 0.71 17.86
CA THR A 140 -18.23 1.20 19.12
C THR A 140 -17.14 1.98 19.82
N LEU A 141 -17.41 3.24 20.14
CA LEU A 141 -16.41 4.21 20.58
C LEU A 141 -16.82 4.83 21.92
N HIS A 142 -15.85 5.25 22.72
CA HIS A 142 -16.15 6.05 23.90
C HIS A 142 -16.39 7.50 23.48
N ARG A 143 -17.58 8.04 23.81
CA ARG A 143 -18.11 9.28 23.24
C ARG A 143 -17.12 10.46 23.23
N ASN A 144 -16.39 10.63 24.33
CA ASN A 144 -15.53 11.81 24.56
C ASN A 144 -14.04 11.51 24.39
N THR A 145 -13.68 10.39 23.75
CA THR A 145 -12.29 10.02 23.54
C THR A 145 -11.95 10.15 22.05
N PRO A 146 -11.03 11.05 21.68
CA PRO A 146 -10.55 11.14 20.31
C PRO A 146 -9.86 9.84 19.90
N VAL A 147 -10.26 9.28 18.76
CA VAL A 147 -9.75 8.04 18.19
C VAL A 147 -9.34 8.30 16.76
N ASN A 148 -8.15 7.83 16.38
CA ASN A 148 -7.76 7.75 14.98
C ASN A 148 -8.54 6.62 14.29
N VAL A 149 -9.32 6.97 13.28
CA VAL A 149 -10.27 6.06 12.64
C VAL A 149 -9.55 5.27 11.54
N VAL A 150 -9.57 3.95 11.67
CA VAL A 150 -8.99 3.03 10.69
C VAL A 150 -10.09 2.46 9.82
N TYR A 151 -10.11 2.83 8.54
CA TYR A 151 -10.97 2.20 7.53
C TYR A 151 -10.20 0.98 7.00
N ASP A 152 -10.53 -0.19 7.55
CA ASP A 152 -9.71 -1.40 7.51
C ASP A 152 -9.81 -2.21 6.21
N ALA A 153 -10.71 -1.81 5.30
CA ALA A 153 -10.86 -2.41 3.99
C ALA A 153 -10.92 -1.36 2.87
N VAL A 154 -10.62 -1.78 1.63
CA VAL A 154 -10.62 -0.91 0.44
C VAL A 154 -11.37 -1.55 -0.71
N TYR A 155 -12.10 -0.74 -1.47
CA TYR A 155 -12.52 -1.11 -2.83
C TYR A 155 -11.34 -0.99 -3.80
N TYR A 156 -10.55 0.08 -3.67
CA TYR A 156 -9.33 0.31 -4.42
C TYR A 156 -8.41 1.29 -3.67
N ASN A 157 -7.12 1.27 -4.03
CA ASN A 157 -6.08 2.11 -3.44
C ASN A 157 -4.95 2.37 -4.46
N TYR A 158 -5.28 3.05 -5.55
CA TYR A 158 -4.33 3.44 -6.59
C TYR A 158 -3.24 4.34 -6.00
N GLY A 159 -1.98 4.02 -6.33
CA GLY A 159 -0.81 4.70 -5.75
C GLY A 159 -0.47 4.25 -4.34
N ASN A 160 -1.25 3.34 -3.74
CA ASN A 160 -1.06 2.74 -2.41
C ASN A 160 -0.78 3.75 -1.28
N ALA A 161 -1.36 4.93 -1.39
CA ALA A 161 -1.09 6.02 -0.48
C ALA A 161 -1.87 5.87 0.85
N TYR A 162 -2.94 5.09 0.89
CA TYR A 162 -3.70 4.80 2.11
C TYR A 162 -3.26 3.50 2.80
N ASN A 163 -3.12 3.51 4.11
CA ASN A 163 -2.76 2.33 4.92
C ASN A 163 -3.94 1.87 5.78
N THR A 164 -4.50 0.70 5.46
CA THR A 164 -5.67 0.12 6.13
C THR A 164 -5.40 -0.41 7.55
N HIS A 165 -4.15 -0.45 8.00
CA HIS A 165 -3.80 -0.85 9.37
C HIS A 165 -3.67 0.36 10.29
N SER A 166 -3.19 1.48 9.75
CA SER A 166 -2.95 2.70 10.54
C SER A 166 -4.02 3.77 10.34
N GLY A 167 -4.84 3.69 9.29
CA GLY A 167 -5.84 4.70 8.97
C GLY A 167 -5.29 5.96 8.29
N PHE A 168 -4.00 5.99 7.99
CA PHE A 168 -3.33 7.14 7.39
C PHE A 168 -3.22 7.03 5.87
N PHE A 169 -3.54 8.11 5.19
CA PHE A 169 -3.03 8.44 3.87
C PHE A 169 -1.67 9.14 4.00
N THR A 170 -0.69 8.79 3.17
CA THR A 170 0.61 9.50 3.06
C THR A 170 0.78 10.02 1.64
N ALA A 171 0.91 11.34 1.48
CA ALA A 171 1.02 11.98 0.18
C ALA A 171 2.29 11.50 -0.56
N PRO A 172 2.17 10.77 -1.69
CA PRO A 172 3.34 10.26 -2.41
C PRO A 172 4.05 11.37 -3.21
N SER A 173 3.37 12.49 -3.46
CA SER A 173 3.90 13.68 -4.11
C SER A 173 3.15 14.92 -3.64
N GLY A 174 3.78 16.09 -3.76
CA GLY A 174 3.08 17.35 -3.53
C GLY A 174 1.95 17.58 -4.54
N GLY A 175 0.90 18.29 -4.12
CA GLY A 175 -0.20 18.68 -4.98
C GLY A 175 -1.52 18.89 -4.25
N LEU A 176 -2.56 19.21 -5.01
CA LEU A 176 -3.92 19.32 -4.51
C LEU A 176 -4.57 17.93 -4.44
N TYR A 177 -5.07 17.60 -3.26
CA TYR A 177 -5.84 16.39 -3.00
C TYR A 177 -7.24 16.77 -2.53
N VAL A 178 -8.23 15.97 -2.88
CA VAL A 178 -9.58 16.07 -2.32
C VAL A 178 -9.82 14.85 -1.46
N PHE A 179 -10.29 15.08 -0.24
CA PHE A 179 -10.68 14.02 0.68
C PHE A 179 -12.16 14.16 1.02
N THR A 180 -12.84 13.03 1.11
CA THR A 180 -14.22 12.98 1.58
C THR A 180 -14.40 11.77 2.48
N TRP A 181 -15.19 11.92 3.53
CA TRP A 181 -15.61 10.79 4.36
C TRP A 181 -17.12 10.81 4.53
N THR A 182 -17.69 9.61 4.58
CA THR A 182 -19.11 9.39 4.85
C THR A 182 -19.26 8.64 6.17
N SER A 183 -20.26 9.01 6.93
CA SER A 183 -20.56 8.46 8.24
C SER A 183 -22.02 8.03 8.25
N LEU A 184 -22.28 6.75 8.51
CA LEU A 184 -23.63 6.28 8.80
C LEU A 184 -23.71 5.95 10.30
N VAL A 185 -24.68 6.53 10.99
CA VAL A 185 -24.93 6.32 12.42
C VAL A 185 -26.34 5.78 12.63
N THR A 186 -26.52 4.96 13.68
CA THR A 186 -27.82 4.39 14.06
C THR A 186 -28.58 5.34 14.99
N ALA A 187 -29.82 5.00 15.31
CA ALA A 187 -30.65 5.75 16.24
C ALA A 187 -29.93 6.05 17.56
N ARG A 188 -30.04 7.29 18.03
CA ARG A 188 -29.46 7.79 19.30
C ARG A 188 -27.92 7.73 19.37
N THR A 189 -27.24 7.67 18.23
CA THR A 189 -25.77 7.67 18.17
C THR A 189 -25.22 8.88 17.42
N ILE A 190 -23.93 9.17 17.62
CA ILE A 190 -23.25 10.31 17.01
C ILE A 190 -21.88 9.91 16.49
N TYR A 191 -21.44 10.62 15.46
CA TYR A 191 -20.09 10.54 14.90
C TYR A 191 -19.64 11.90 14.37
N ASN A 192 -19.04 12.68 15.27
CA ASN A 192 -18.38 13.92 14.94
C ASN A 192 -16.88 13.66 14.82
N ALA A 193 -16.29 14.16 13.75
CA ALA A 193 -14.91 13.89 13.38
C ALA A 193 -14.27 15.11 12.73
N GLN A 194 -12.96 15.02 12.56
CA GLN A 194 -12.15 16.00 11.89
C GLN A 194 -11.12 15.32 10.99
N ILE A 195 -10.78 15.99 9.89
CA ILE A 195 -9.65 15.60 9.06
C ILE A 195 -8.38 16.24 9.60
N MET A 196 -7.35 15.42 9.78
CA MET A 196 -6.08 15.81 10.37
C MET A 196 -5.00 15.80 9.28
N VAL A 197 -4.12 16.80 9.28
CA VAL A 197 -2.89 16.82 8.48
C VAL A 197 -1.72 17.00 9.44
N ASN A 198 -0.84 15.99 9.52
CA ASN A 198 0.31 15.98 10.42
C ASN A 198 -0.05 16.33 11.88
N GLY A 199 -1.19 15.82 12.36
CA GLY A 199 -1.67 16.08 13.73
C GLY A 199 -2.41 17.41 13.93
N GLN A 200 -2.59 18.22 12.89
CA GLN A 200 -3.40 19.46 12.94
C GLN A 200 -4.75 19.28 12.26
N GLY A 201 -5.83 19.67 12.93
CA GLY A 201 -7.18 19.68 12.34
C GLY A 201 -7.28 20.67 11.17
N LYS A 202 -7.86 20.23 10.05
CA LYS A 202 -8.05 21.04 8.83
C LYS A 202 -9.51 21.11 8.33
N GLY A 203 -10.43 20.42 9.00
CA GLY A 203 -11.86 20.48 8.68
C GLY A 203 -12.66 19.60 9.62
N LEU A 204 -13.90 20.01 9.87
CA LEU A 204 -14.85 19.33 10.75
C LEU A 204 -15.91 18.60 9.93
N GLY A 205 -16.46 17.53 10.51
CA GLY A 205 -17.65 16.86 10.01
C GLY A 205 -18.48 16.34 11.17
N ASN A 206 -19.78 16.62 11.12
CA ASN A 206 -20.72 16.22 12.15
C ASN A 206 -21.70 15.16 11.60
N CYS A 207 -22.11 14.24 12.46
CA CYS A 207 -23.18 13.30 12.18
C CYS A 207 -23.90 12.95 13.48
N ASP A 208 -24.89 13.76 13.83
CA ASP A 208 -25.60 13.68 15.10
C ASP A 208 -27.00 13.10 14.90
N ASN A 209 -27.24 11.88 15.39
CA ASN A 209 -28.52 11.19 15.27
C ASN A 209 -29.17 10.95 16.64
N LEU A 210 -29.24 11.98 17.48
CA LEU A 210 -29.74 11.84 18.86
C LEU A 210 -31.26 11.73 18.96
N ALA A 211 -31.99 12.33 18.03
CA ALA A 211 -33.45 12.44 18.07
C ALA A 211 -34.17 11.58 17.02
N ASN A 212 -33.47 11.10 15.98
CA ASN A 212 -34.07 10.32 14.90
C ASN A 212 -34.01 8.80 15.22
N PRO A 213 -35.12 8.05 15.09
CA PRO A 213 -35.19 6.62 15.40
C PRO A 213 -34.62 5.70 14.30
N GLY A 214 -34.26 6.26 13.15
CA GLY A 214 -33.68 5.56 12.01
C GLY A 214 -32.17 5.74 11.90
N PHE A 215 -31.67 5.62 10.68
CA PHE A 215 -30.27 5.88 10.35
C PHE A 215 -30.09 7.32 9.87
N GLU A 216 -28.93 7.88 10.12
CA GLU A 216 -28.51 9.19 9.60
C GLU A 216 -27.21 9.03 8.81
N ASN A 217 -27.15 9.60 7.61
CA ASN A 217 -25.98 9.54 6.74
C ASN A 217 -25.44 10.94 6.50
N CYS A 218 -24.17 11.15 6.82
CA CYS A 218 -23.52 12.44 6.70
C CYS A 218 -22.25 12.32 5.85
N ALA A 219 -21.90 13.37 5.13
CA ALA A 219 -20.69 13.42 4.33
C ALA A 219 -20.02 14.79 4.42
N ASN A 220 -18.69 14.80 4.46
CA ASN A 220 -17.90 16.02 4.41
C ASN A 220 -16.81 15.87 3.35
N THR A 221 -16.39 17.00 2.78
CA THR A 221 -15.36 17.06 1.74
C THR A 221 -14.42 18.22 2.01
N VAL A 222 -13.11 17.96 1.96
CA VAL A 222 -12.08 18.97 2.23
C VAL A 222 -10.98 18.86 1.16
N PRO A 223 -10.78 19.89 0.31
CA PRO A 223 -9.60 19.99 -0.52
C PRO A 223 -8.38 20.40 0.34
N LEU A 224 -7.26 19.73 0.13
CA LEU A 224 -6.01 19.95 0.87
C LEU A 224 -4.82 20.05 -0.09
N LEU A 225 -4.02 21.11 0.07
CA LEU A 225 -2.71 21.22 -0.57
C LEU A 225 -1.68 20.51 0.31
N LEU A 226 -1.09 19.43 -0.20
CA LEU A 226 -0.15 18.59 0.55
C LEU A 226 1.25 18.66 -0.04
N LYS A 227 2.24 18.45 0.83
CA LYS A 227 3.64 18.17 0.48
C LYS A 227 3.88 16.66 0.49
N THR A 228 4.91 16.21 -0.23
CA THR A 228 5.35 14.81 -0.19
C THR A 228 5.63 14.39 1.26
N GLY A 229 5.04 13.27 1.68
CA GLY A 229 5.19 12.72 3.03
C GLY A 229 4.15 13.22 4.05
N ASP A 230 3.33 14.21 3.73
CA ASP A 230 2.24 14.64 4.61
C ASP A 230 1.29 13.49 4.90
N LYS A 231 0.89 13.36 6.17
CA LYS A 231 0.00 12.32 6.65
C LYS A 231 -1.38 12.88 6.91
N VAL A 232 -2.40 12.22 6.36
CA VAL A 232 -3.81 12.58 6.49
C VAL A 232 -4.59 11.43 7.10
N ASN A 233 -5.42 11.72 8.10
CA ASN A 233 -6.32 10.73 8.72
C ASN A 233 -7.61 11.39 9.20
N ILE A 234 -8.62 10.57 9.51
CA ILE A 234 -9.82 11.00 10.20
C ILE A 234 -9.66 10.70 11.69
N GLN A 235 -9.94 11.69 12.53
CA GLN A 235 -9.94 11.54 13.97
C GLN A 235 -11.31 11.94 14.52
N THR A 236 -11.86 11.15 15.44
CA THR A 236 -13.11 11.52 16.10
C THR A 236 -12.90 12.70 17.05
N THR A 237 -13.91 13.56 17.17
CA THR A 237 -13.98 14.57 18.22
C THR A 237 -14.99 14.13 19.29
N HIS A 238 -16.21 13.80 18.87
CA HIS A 238 -17.25 13.21 19.73
C HIS A 238 -17.99 12.13 18.97
N ALA A 239 -17.78 10.86 19.32
CA ALA A 239 -18.34 9.74 18.56
C ALA A 239 -18.56 8.51 19.44
N ASN A 240 -19.70 7.85 19.32
CA ASN A 240 -19.96 6.58 20.02
C ASN A 240 -20.23 5.40 19.09
N PHE A 241 -20.53 5.64 17.81
CA PHE A 241 -20.84 4.57 16.87
C PHE A 241 -20.51 4.96 15.42
N LEU A 242 -20.08 3.98 14.61
CA LEU A 242 -19.97 4.11 13.16
C LEU A 242 -20.37 2.80 12.46
N TYR A 243 -21.28 2.87 11.48
CA TYR A 243 -21.88 1.70 10.84
C TYR A 243 -21.03 1.15 9.69
N MET A 244 -20.77 -0.17 9.69
CA MET A 244 -19.92 -0.86 8.70
C MET A 244 -20.46 -0.78 7.27
N HIS A 245 -19.56 -0.89 6.28
CA HIS A 245 -19.80 -0.84 4.84
C HIS A 245 -20.37 0.46 4.26
N TRP A 246 -21.21 1.18 5.02
CA TRP A 246 -21.83 2.44 4.60
C TRP A 246 -21.01 3.68 4.98
N SER A 247 -20.04 3.51 5.87
CA SER A 247 -19.10 4.55 6.28
C SER A 247 -17.76 4.36 5.58
N SER A 248 -17.25 5.44 4.97
CA SER A 248 -16.10 5.38 4.06
C SER A 248 -15.20 6.59 4.18
N PHE A 249 -13.93 6.43 3.80
CA PHE A 249 -12.96 7.50 3.63
C PHE A 249 -12.32 7.36 2.25
N LYS A 250 -12.39 8.42 1.47
CA LYS A 250 -11.96 8.46 0.08
C LYS A 250 -11.07 9.66 -0.14
N GLY A 251 -10.16 9.56 -1.09
CA GLY A 251 -9.42 10.72 -1.53
C GLY A 251 -8.67 10.47 -2.81
N TRP A 252 -8.41 11.55 -3.55
CA TRP A 252 -7.71 11.50 -4.83
C TRP A 252 -6.89 12.77 -5.08
N LYS A 253 -5.82 12.64 -5.85
CA LYS A 253 -5.04 13.77 -6.36
C LYS A 253 -5.74 14.39 -7.56
N VAL A 254 -5.93 15.71 -7.54
CA VAL A 254 -6.65 16.43 -8.62
C VAL A 254 -5.78 16.52 -9.87
N GLN A 255 -4.52 16.97 -9.75
CA GLN A 255 -3.53 17.12 -10.83
C GLN A 255 -2.11 16.88 -10.34
#